data_AF-A0AB39JJZ7-F1
#
_entry.id   AF-A0AB39JJZ7-F1
#
_cell.length_a   1.000
_cell.length_b   1.000
_cell.length_c   1.000
_cell.angle_alpha   90.00
_cell.angle_beta   90.00
_cell.angle_gamma   90.00
#
_symmetry.space_group_name_H-M   'P 1'
#
loop_
_entity.id
_entity.type
_entity.pdbx_description
1 polymer ?
#
loop_
_entity_poly.entity_id
_entity_poly.type
_entity_poly.pdbx_seq_one_letter_code
_entity_poly.pdbx_strand_id
1 'polypeptide(L)'
;MPKKAYECGSCNEVHQYESSAEDCCRPEVNEVWTCDVCEEAHDEKEDAEKCCASKVKARGTETVRCPSCYRDQELVLHAVEIEVAGHCSECNPHYSIEDTFKIGDLVEQQIAENLERTM
;
A
#
# COMPACT_ATOMS: atom_id res chain seq x y z
N MET A 1 34.39 -14.95 42.98
CA MET A 1 33.82 -13.62 42.73
C MET A 1 32.97 -13.69 41.46
N PRO A 2 31.72 -13.21 41.46
CA PRO A 2 30.89 -13.21 40.26
C PRO A 2 31.40 -12.17 39.23
N LYS A 3 31.18 -12.44 37.94
CA LYS A 3 31.50 -11.53 36.82
C LYS A 3 30.20 -11.14 36.10
N LYS A 4 30.13 -9.89 35.60
CA LYS A 4 29.04 -9.41 34.75
C LYS A 4 29.25 -9.93 33.32
N ALA A 5 28.17 -10.34 32.67
CA ALA A 5 28.11 -10.73 31.26
C ALA A 5 26.78 -10.24 30.66
N TYR A 6 26.64 -10.31 29.34
CA TYR A 6 25.49 -9.81 28.59
C TYR A 6 24.94 -10.94 27.72
N GLU A 7 23.65 -11.23 27.80
CA GLU A 7 23.00 -12.33 27.08
C GLU A 7 22.18 -11.78 25.91
N CYS A 8 22.31 -12.36 24.72
CA CYS A 8 21.48 -12.03 23.57
C CYS A 8 20.03 -12.49 23.82
N GLY A 9 19.07 -11.56 23.76
CA GLY A 9 17.65 -11.87 24.00
C GLY A 9 17.00 -12.78 22.96
N SER A 10 17.63 -12.97 21.80
CA SER A 10 17.10 -13.81 20.70
C SER A 10 17.60 -15.26 20.74
N CYS A 11 18.90 -15.47 20.98
CA CYS A 11 19.51 -16.82 20.95
C CYS A 11 20.03 -17.30 22.32
N ASN A 12 19.98 -16.47 23.36
CA ASN A 12 20.52 -16.73 24.71
C ASN A 12 22.04 -16.98 24.75
N GLU A 13 22.78 -16.53 23.74
CA GLU A 13 24.24 -16.59 23.77
C GLU A 13 24.80 -15.52 24.73
N VAL A 14 25.76 -15.92 25.56
CA VAL A 14 26.35 -15.04 26.60
C VAL A 14 27.66 -14.44 26.09
N HIS A 15 27.70 -13.12 26.02
CA HIS A 15 28.84 -12.32 25.57
C HIS A 15 29.48 -11.55 26.74
N GLN A 16 30.76 -11.22 26.55
CA GLN A 16 31.53 -10.44 27.52
C GLN A 16 31.19 -8.95 27.49
N TYR A 17 30.82 -8.43 26.32
CA TYR A 17 30.55 -7.01 26.07
C TYR A 17 29.11 -6.83 25.58
N GLU A 18 28.50 -5.72 25.99
CA GLU A 18 27.14 -5.34 25.61
C GLU A 18 26.99 -5.23 24.08
N SER A 19 27.89 -4.52 23.41
CA SER A 19 27.90 -4.37 21.95
C SER A 19 27.95 -5.69 21.20
N SER A 20 28.65 -6.69 21.76
CA SER A 20 28.69 -8.03 21.16
C SER A 20 27.35 -8.76 21.30
N ALA A 21 26.60 -8.53 22.39
CA ALA A 21 25.25 -9.06 22.55
C ALA A 21 24.24 -8.30 21.69
N GLU A 22 24.43 -7.00 21.45
CA GLU A 22 23.62 -6.18 20.54
C GLU A 22 23.79 -6.58 19.07
N ASP A 23 25.03 -6.86 18.65
CA ASP A 23 25.34 -7.36 17.30
C ASP A 23 24.91 -8.82 17.12
N CYS A 24 24.78 -9.58 18.22
CA CYS A 24 24.33 -10.96 18.20
C CYS A 24 22.86 -11.03 17.80
N CYS A 25 22.59 -11.64 16.64
CA CYS A 25 21.27 -11.67 16.01
C CYS A 25 20.71 -10.29 15.63
N ARG A 26 21.54 -9.26 15.46
CA ARG A 26 21.09 -7.99 14.90
C ARG A 26 20.50 -8.25 13.50
N PRO A 27 19.25 -7.82 13.22
CA PRO A 27 18.68 -7.96 11.89
C PRO A 27 19.55 -7.30 10.83
N GLU A 28 19.55 -7.87 9.63
CA GLU A 28 20.14 -7.23 8.46
C GLU A 28 19.40 -5.93 8.14
N VAL A 29 20.15 -4.88 7.82
CA VAL A 29 19.60 -3.60 7.40
C VAL A 29 19.66 -3.55 5.88
N ASN A 30 18.48 -3.48 5.25
CA ASN A 30 18.35 -3.37 3.80
C ASN A 30 17.97 -1.94 3.40
N GLU A 31 18.53 -1.47 2.29
CA GLU A 31 18.07 -0.23 1.63
C GLU A 31 16.83 -0.55 0.80
N VAL A 32 15.78 0.27 0.93
CA VAL A 32 14.51 0.10 0.21
C VAL A 32 14.02 1.44 -0.34
N TRP A 33 13.18 1.37 -1.37
CA TRP A 33 12.52 2.50 -2.01
C TRP A 33 11.04 2.52 -1.63
N THR A 34 10.57 3.59 -1.00
CA THR A 34 9.18 3.71 -0.56
C THR A 34 8.36 4.55 -1.53
N CYS A 35 7.12 4.15 -1.79
CA CYS A 35 6.20 4.97 -2.56
C CYS A 35 5.52 6.04 -1.70
N ASP A 36 5.66 7.33 -2.05
CA ASP A 36 5.05 8.45 -1.30
C ASP A 36 3.50 8.47 -1.33
N VAL A 37 2.87 7.61 -2.16
CA VAL A 37 1.41 7.57 -2.34
C VAL A 37 0.73 6.51 -1.48
N CYS A 38 1.40 5.38 -1.22
CA CYS A 38 0.83 4.26 -0.47
C CYS A 38 1.76 3.70 0.61
N GLU A 39 2.94 4.29 0.78
CA GLU A 39 3.95 3.92 1.79
C GLU A 39 4.49 2.48 1.67
N GLU A 40 4.24 1.82 0.52
CA GLU A 40 4.75 0.48 0.24
C GLU A 40 6.24 0.54 -0.09
N ALA A 41 7.01 -0.41 0.46
CA ALA A 41 8.45 -0.51 0.28
C ALA A 41 8.79 -1.52 -0.83
N HIS A 42 9.76 -1.15 -1.67
CA HIS A 42 10.24 -1.94 -2.80
C HIS A 42 11.76 -2.05 -2.76
N ASP A 43 12.31 -3.16 -3.24
CA ASP A 43 13.76 -3.36 -3.29
C ASP A 43 14.42 -2.54 -4.41
N GLU A 44 13.70 -2.28 -5.50
CA GLU A 44 14.18 -1.54 -6.66
C GLU A 44 13.48 -0.19 -6.85
N LYS A 45 14.25 0.83 -7.25
CA LYS A 45 13.71 2.17 -7.54
C LYS A 45 12.66 2.15 -8.63
N GLU A 46 12.90 1.39 -9.70
CA GLU A 46 11.98 1.31 -10.85
C GLU A 46 10.62 0.73 -10.43
N ASP A 47 10.62 -0.22 -9.50
CA ASP A 47 9.39 -0.80 -8.96
C ASP A 47 8.61 0.19 -8.10
N ALA A 48 9.29 0.97 -7.25
CA ALA A 48 8.66 2.05 -6.50
C ALA A 48 8.09 3.14 -7.42
N GLU A 49 8.81 3.52 -8.49
CA GLU A 49 8.32 4.49 -9.49
C GLU A 49 7.07 3.97 -10.21
N LYS A 50 7.06 2.71 -10.65
CA LYS A 50 5.90 2.07 -11.28
C LYS A 50 4.72 1.98 -10.32
N CYS A 51 4.98 1.62 -9.05
CA CYS A 51 3.97 1.59 -8.00
C CYS A 51 3.31 2.97 -7.86
N CYS A 52 4.08 4.02 -7.61
CA CYS A 52 3.54 5.37 -7.45
C CYS A 52 2.80 5.86 -8.69
N ALA A 53 3.37 5.68 -9.88
CA ALA A 53 2.72 6.08 -11.12
C ALA A 53 1.38 5.36 -11.31
N SER A 54 1.30 4.06 -11.01
CA SER A 54 0.04 3.29 -11.08
C SER A 54 -1.02 3.83 -10.12
N LYS A 55 -0.63 4.19 -8.89
CA LYS A 55 -1.56 4.73 -7.89
C LYS A 55 -2.03 6.15 -8.22
N VAL A 56 -1.14 7.00 -8.73
CA VAL A 56 -1.52 8.36 -9.19
C VAL A 56 -2.53 8.27 -10.32
N LYS A 57 -2.29 7.39 -11.31
CA LYS A 57 -3.23 7.17 -12.43
C LYS A 57 -4.58 6.63 -11.94
N ALA A 58 -4.54 5.76 -10.93
CA ALA A 58 -5.72 5.15 -10.32
C ALA A 58 -6.43 6.05 -9.30
N ARG A 59 -5.89 7.23 -8.93
CA ARG A 59 -6.58 8.19 -8.06
C ARG A 59 -7.44 9.15 -8.88
N GLY A 60 -8.67 9.36 -8.43
CA GLY A 60 -9.56 10.37 -8.99
C GLY A 60 -9.10 11.77 -8.59
N THR A 61 -9.51 12.79 -9.35
CA THR A 61 -9.20 14.18 -9.00
C THR A 61 -10.06 14.74 -7.88
N GLU A 62 -11.17 14.07 -7.60
CA GLU A 62 -12.04 14.37 -6.46
C GLU A 62 -12.31 13.08 -5.69
N THR A 63 -12.54 13.23 -4.38
CA THR A 63 -12.92 12.11 -3.53
C THR A 63 -14.42 11.92 -3.56
N VAL A 64 -14.88 10.67 -3.71
CA VAL A 64 -16.31 10.33 -3.69
C VAL A 64 -16.67 9.66 -2.37
N ARG A 65 -17.71 10.14 -1.70
CA ARG A 65 -18.15 9.53 -0.44
C ARG A 65 -19.11 8.36 -0.69
N CYS A 66 -18.77 7.18 -0.19
CA CYS A 66 -19.66 6.03 -0.29
C CYS A 66 -20.88 6.19 0.63
N PRO A 67 -22.13 6.03 0.14
CA PRO A 67 -23.33 6.18 0.97
C PRO A 67 -23.51 5.02 1.98
N SER A 68 -22.87 3.87 1.77
CA SER A 68 -23.00 2.70 2.63
C SER A 68 -22.03 2.70 3.81
N CYS A 69 -20.75 3.01 3.57
CA CYS A 69 -19.71 3.00 4.60
C CYS A 69 -19.27 4.41 5.05
N TYR A 70 -19.74 5.46 4.38
CA TYR A 70 -19.42 6.87 4.66
C TYR A 70 -17.92 7.21 4.60
N ARG A 71 -17.08 6.35 4.01
CA ARG A 71 -15.68 6.65 3.72
C ARG A 71 -15.56 7.46 2.44
N ASP A 72 -14.63 8.41 2.45
CA ASP A 72 -14.23 9.15 1.27
C ASP A 72 -13.25 8.28 0.47
N GLN A 73 -13.56 8.09 -0.81
CA GLN A 73 -12.83 7.19 -1.71
C GLN A 73 -12.04 8.04 -2.71
N GLU A 74 -10.72 7.84 -2.72
CA GLU A 74 -9.81 8.59 -3.60
C GLU A 74 -9.47 7.80 -4.88
N LEU A 75 -9.76 6.50 -4.91
CA LEU A 75 -9.45 5.64 -6.06
C LEU A 75 -10.57 5.72 -7.09
N VAL A 76 -10.19 5.83 -8.37
CA VAL A 76 -11.06 5.76 -9.55
C VAL A 76 -11.96 4.52 -9.47
N LEU A 77 -11.40 3.36 -9.11
CA LEU A 77 -12.18 2.13 -8.94
C LEU A 77 -13.37 2.34 -8.00
N HIS A 78 -13.13 2.81 -6.78
CA HIS A 78 -14.18 2.97 -5.80
C HIS A 78 -15.17 4.09 -6.15
N ALA A 79 -14.71 5.16 -6.79
CA ALA A 79 -15.58 6.20 -7.30
C ALA A 79 -16.56 5.65 -8.36
N VAL A 80 -16.06 4.87 -9.32
CA VAL A 80 -16.86 4.24 -10.38
C VAL A 80 -17.81 3.17 -9.80
N GLU A 81 -17.34 2.35 -8.86
CA GLU A 81 -18.20 1.37 -8.17
C GLU A 81 -19.41 2.06 -7.50
N ILE A 82 -19.18 3.18 -6.83
CA ILE A 82 -20.24 3.97 -6.19
C ILE A 82 -21.18 4.58 -7.24
N GLU A 83 -20.64 5.08 -8.36
CA GLU A 83 -21.46 5.64 -9.44
C GLU A 83 -22.36 4.59 -10.08
N VAL A 84 -21.84 3.38 -10.31
CA VAL A 84 -22.58 2.31 -11.01
C VAL A 84 -23.51 1.56 -10.06
N ALA A 85 -23.02 1.11 -8.91
CA ALA A 85 -23.72 0.20 -8.01
C ALA A 85 -24.22 0.86 -6.72
N GLY A 86 -23.90 2.14 -6.48
CA GLY A 86 -24.27 2.86 -5.26
C GLY A 86 -23.49 2.43 -4.01
N HIS A 87 -22.45 1.60 -4.15
CA HIS A 87 -21.59 1.18 -3.04
C HIS A 87 -20.18 0.82 -3.53
N CYS A 88 -19.23 0.85 -2.60
CA CYS A 88 -17.84 0.43 -2.82
C CYS A 88 -17.65 -1.08 -2.64
N SER A 89 -16.60 -1.65 -3.23
CA SER A 89 -16.26 -3.08 -3.04
C SER A 89 -15.86 -3.42 -1.62
N GLU A 90 -15.28 -2.47 -0.87
CA GLU A 90 -14.95 -2.67 0.55
C GLU A 90 -16.21 -2.82 1.42
N CYS A 91 -17.34 -2.29 0.94
CA CYS A 91 -18.62 -2.24 1.63
C CYS A 91 -19.43 -3.51 1.33
N ASN A 92 -19.51 -3.85 0.05
CA ASN A 92 -20.16 -5.03 -0.49
C ASN A 92 -19.42 -5.41 -1.79
N PRO A 93 -18.74 -6.57 -1.84
CA PRO A 93 -17.96 -6.98 -3.01
C PRO A 93 -18.83 -7.59 -4.12
N HIS A 94 -20.14 -7.74 -3.91
CA HIS A 94 -21.02 -8.39 -4.87
C HIS A 94 -21.66 -7.37 -5.82
N TYR A 95 -21.32 -7.49 -7.09
CA TYR A 95 -21.92 -6.74 -8.20
C TYR A 95 -22.75 -7.66 -9.09
N SER A 96 -23.73 -7.09 -9.81
CA SER A 96 -24.32 -7.80 -10.93
C SER A 96 -23.27 -8.00 -12.04
N ILE A 97 -23.51 -8.95 -12.94
CA ILE A 97 -22.62 -9.19 -14.08
C ILE A 97 -22.54 -7.92 -14.96
N GLU A 98 -23.68 -7.25 -15.17
CA GLU A 98 -23.75 -6.01 -15.95
C GLU A 98 -22.96 -4.87 -15.29
N ASP A 99 -23.11 -4.70 -13.98
CA ASP A 99 -22.35 -3.69 -13.23
C ASP A 99 -20.85 -3.97 -13.29
N THR A 100 -20.44 -5.24 -13.21
CA THR A 100 -19.02 -5.63 -13.26
C THR A 100 -18.37 -5.19 -14.57
N PHE A 101 -19.03 -5.45 -15.70
CA PHE A 101 -18.54 -5.00 -17.01
C PHE A 101 -18.50 -3.48 -17.11
N LYS A 102 -19.58 -2.81 -16.70
CA LYS A 102 -19.66 -1.35 -16.75
C LYS A 102 -18.63 -0.65 -15.86
N ILE A 103 -18.37 -1.19 -14.67
CA ILE A 103 -17.32 -0.70 -13.77
C ILE A 103 -15.95 -0.83 -14.45
N GLY A 104 -15.64 -1.98 -15.04
CA GLY A 104 -14.38 -2.20 -15.76
C GLY A 104 -14.15 -1.17 -16.87
N ASP A 105 -15.14 -1.00 -17.75
CA ASP A 105 -15.04 -0.07 -18.89
C ASP A 105 -14.81 1.39 -18.43
N LEU A 106 -15.56 1.84 -17.41
CA LEU A 106 -15.45 3.20 -16.88
C LEU A 106 -14.14 3.45 -16.12
N VAL A 107 -13.64 2.45 -15.39
CA VAL A 107 -12.34 2.55 -14.71
C VAL A 107 -11.21 2.71 -15.72
N GLU A 108 -11.21 1.90 -16.78
CA GLU A 108 -10.21 2.01 -17.85
C GLU A 108 -10.27 3.39 -18.54
N GLN A 109 -11.49 3.86 -18.85
CA GLN A 109 -11.68 5.17 -19.45
C GLN A 109 -11.15 6.29 -18.54
N GLN A 110 -11.52 6.30 -17.26
CA GLN A 110 -11.14 7.38 -16.36
C GLN A 110 -9.64 7.39 -16.05
N ILE A 111 -9.00 6.21 -15.98
CA ILE A 111 -7.54 6.09 -15.86
C ILE A 111 -6.84 6.66 -17.10
N ALA A 112 -7.36 6.39 -18.31
CA ALA A 112 -6.84 6.94 -19.55
C ALA A 112 -6.97 8.47 -19.60
N GLU A 113 -8.11 9.02 -19.17
CA GLU A 113 -8.30 10.47 -19.07
C GLU A 113 -7.36 11.12 -18.03
N ASN A 114 -7.14 10.48 -16.88
CA ASN A 114 -6.20 10.95 -15.87
C ASN A 114 -4.75 10.94 -16.38
N LEU A 115 -4.39 9.94 -17.18
CA LEU A 115 -3.12 9.88 -17.90
C LEU A 115 -2.95 11.09 -18.83
N GLU A 116 -3.93 11.37 -19.68
CA GLU A 116 -3.88 12.51 -20.60
C GLU A 116 -3.75 13.86 -19.88
N ARG A 117 -4.38 14.00 -18.71
CA ARG A 117 -4.31 15.23 -17.90
C ARG A 117 -2.97 15.45 -17.19
N THR A 118 -2.17 14.40 -17.03
CA THR A 118 -0.90 14.45 -16.29
C THR A 118 0.34 14.49 -17.21
N MET A 119 0.14 14.39 -18.52
CA MET A 119 1.16 14.56 -19.58
C MET A 119 1.27 16.02 -20.04
#